data_AF-A0ABD5T2K3-F1
#
_entry.id   AF-A0ABD5T2K3-F1
#
_cell.length_a   1.000
_cell.length_b   1.000
_cell.length_c   1.000
_cell.angle_alpha   90.00
_cell.angle_beta   90.00
_cell.angle_gamma   90.00
#
_symmetry.space_group_name_H-M   'P 1'
#
loop_
_entity.id
_entity.type
_entity.pdbx_description
1 polymer ?
#
loop_
_entity_poly.entity_id
_entity_poly.type
_entity_poly.pdbx_seq_one_letter_code
_entity_poly.pdbx_strand_id
1 'polypeptide(L)'
;MAEIRAQGPEPELEDPTLVEGFPGVGLVGKIATDHLVEELEMRYYASVHCEGLPRIGVYRSGDRTARPPVRLYVSEDHDLIALQSDAPIASQAVESVADCL
;
A
#
# COMPACT_ATOMS: atom_id res chain seq x y z
N MET A 1 -9.25 -13.24 7.95
CA MET A 1 -8.69 -13.69 6.66
C MET A 1 -8.11 -12.49 5.93
N ALA A 2 -6.91 -12.63 5.39
CA ALA A 2 -6.27 -11.65 4.53
C ALA A 2 -6.88 -11.73 3.12
N GLU A 3 -7.14 -10.58 2.50
CA GLU A 3 -7.66 -10.49 1.14
C GLU A 3 -6.97 -9.35 0.39
N ILE A 4 -6.39 -9.66 -0.77
CA ILE A 4 -5.84 -8.68 -1.71
C ILE A 4 -6.87 -8.50 -2.83
N ARG A 5 -7.42 -7.29 -2.97
CA ARG A 5 -8.41 -6.95 -4.01
C ARG A 5 -7.77 -6.17 -5.14
N ALA A 6 -7.45 -6.87 -6.21
CA ALA A 6 -6.96 -6.27 -7.46
C ALA A 6 -7.99 -5.30 -8.06
N GLN A 7 -7.49 -4.23 -8.69
CA GLN A 7 -8.26 -3.13 -9.26
C GLN A 7 -8.01 -2.96 -10.77
N GLY A 8 -7.25 -3.87 -11.37
CA GLY A 8 -6.82 -3.81 -12.75
C GLY A 8 -6.19 -5.13 -13.22
N PRO A 9 -5.53 -5.11 -14.40
CA PRO A 9 -4.85 -6.30 -14.93
C PRO A 9 -3.70 -6.73 -14.01
N GLU A 10 -3.39 -8.02 -14.08
CA GLU A 10 -2.19 -8.60 -13.47
C GLU A 10 -0.94 -7.88 -14.01
N PRO A 11 -0.01 -7.48 -13.14
CA PRO A 11 1.20 -6.80 -13.56
C PRO A 11 2.21 -7.82 -14.12
N GLU A 12 2.92 -7.42 -15.16
CA GLU A 12 4.02 -8.17 -15.76
C GLU A 12 5.29 -7.88 -14.94
N LEU A 13 5.48 -8.63 -13.85
CA LEU A 13 6.64 -8.55 -12.94
C LEU A 13 7.42 -9.87 -12.99
N GLU A 14 8.74 -9.81 -12.84
CA GLU A 14 9.61 -10.98 -12.88
C GLU A 14 10.10 -11.38 -11.49
N ASP A 15 10.84 -10.50 -10.82
CA ASP A 15 11.36 -10.68 -9.46
C ASP A 15 11.27 -9.35 -8.68
N PRO A 16 10.03 -8.87 -8.43
CA PRO A 16 9.84 -7.50 -8.03
C PRO A 16 10.34 -7.21 -6.63
N THR A 17 10.97 -6.04 -6.44
CA THR A 17 11.30 -5.56 -5.11
C THR A 17 10.08 -4.87 -4.46
N LEU A 18 9.73 -5.30 -3.25
CA LEU A 18 8.70 -4.67 -2.43
C LEU A 18 9.28 -3.55 -1.55
N VAL A 19 8.74 -2.34 -1.69
CA VAL A 19 9.01 -1.19 -0.82
C VAL A 19 7.78 -0.93 0.06
N GLU A 20 7.96 -0.97 1.37
CA GLU A 20 6.90 -0.83 2.35
C GLU A 20 6.96 0.53 3.06
N GLY A 21 5.83 1.23 3.17
CA GLY A 21 5.72 2.60 3.71
C GLY A 21 4.59 2.82 4.72
N PHE A 22 4.58 2.06 5.81
CA PHE A 22 3.68 2.23 6.95
C PHE A 22 4.05 3.51 7.72
N PRO A 23 3.06 4.22 8.30
CA PRO A 23 3.32 5.37 9.16
C PRO A 23 4.13 4.97 10.40
N GLY A 24 5.34 5.52 10.51
CA GLY A 24 6.27 5.33 11.64
C GLY A 24 6.83 6.64 12.16
N VAL A 25 7.95 6.57 12.89
CA VAL A 25 8.64 7.75 13.46
C VAL A 25 9.06 8.70 12.34
N GLY A 26 8.63 9.96 12.44
CA GLY A 26 8.93 11.00 11.45
C GLY A 26 8.32 10.76 10.06
N LEU A 27 7.49 9.71 9.91
CA LEU A 27 6.87 9.31 8.65
C LEU A 27 7.86 9.05 7.51
N VAL A 28 9.14 8.79 7.80
CA VAL A 28 10.19 8.71 6.77
C VAL A 28 9.87 7.62 5.73
N GLY A 29 9.52 6.41 6.19
CA GLY A 29 9.13 5.31 5.30
C GLY A 29 7.92 5.67 4.44
N LYS A 30 6.82 6.12 5.06
CA LYS A 30 5.62 6.60 4.34
C LYS A 30 5.95 7.67 3.31
N ILE A 31 6.69 8.71 3.67
CA ILE A 31 7.01 9.83 2.77
C ILE A 31 7.88 9.34 1.61
N ALA A 32 8.86 8.48 1.87
CA ALA A 32 9.71 7.91 0.82
C ALA A 32 8.90 7.05 -0.16
N THR A 33 8.01 6.20 0.35
CA THR A 33 7.14 5.35 -0.48
C THR A 33 6.09 6.17 -1.24
N ASP A 34 5.50 7.18 -0.61
CA ASP A 34 4.57 8.12 -1.26
C ASP A 34 5.26 8.84 -2.43
N HIS A 35 6.47 9.36 -2.19
CA HIS A 35 7.27 10.02 -3.21
C HIS A 35 7.67 9.08 -4.34
N LEU A 36 8.06 7.84 -4.03
CA LEU A 36 8.38 6.82 -5.03
C LEU A 36 7.18 6.53 -5.94
N VAL A 37 5.98 6.38 -5.36
CA VAL A 37 4.74 6.14 -6.11
C VAL A 37 4.43 7.31 -7.05
N GLU A 38 4.65 8.55 -6.59
CA GLU A 38 4.39 9.76 -7.37
C GLU A 38 5.42 9.96 -8.50
N GLU A 39 6.72 9.85 -8.20
CA GLU A 39 7.79 10.09 -9.19
C GLU A 39 7.88 9.01 -10.27
N LEU A 40 7.57 7.76 -9.93
CA LEU A 40 7.54 6.66 -10.89
C LEU A 40 6.16 6.48 -11.55
N GLU A 41 5.22 7.39 -11.29
CA GLU A 41 3.84 7.36 -11.78
C GLU A 41 3.19 5.98 -11.59
N MET A 42 3.45 5.32 -10.45
CA MET A 42 3.10 3.92 -10.25
C MET A 42 1.60 3.70 -10.33
N ARG A 43 1.20 2.59 -10.97
CA ARG A 43 -0.20 2.23 -11.15
C ARG A 43 -0.76 1.66 -9.86
N TYR A 44 -1.91 2.15 -9.42
CA TYR A 44 -2.67 1.53 -8.34
C TYR A 44 -3.14 0.13 -8.76
N TYR A 45 -2.67 -0.91 -8.06
CA TYR A 45 -2.89 -2.30 -8.43
C TYR A 45 -3.93 -2.98 -7.55
N ALA A 46 -3.79 -2.89 -6.24
CA ALA A 46 -4.66 -3.63 -5.31
C ALA A 46 -4.82 -2.95 -3.95
N SER A 47 -5.87 -3.30 -3.22
CA SER A 47 -6.02 -2.97 -1.80
C SER A 47 -5.82 -4.20 -0.92
N VAL A 48 -5.25 -3.99 0.26
CA VAL A 48 -5.06 -5.04 1.27
C VAL A 48 -6.13 -4.92 2.34
N HIS A 49 -6.75 -6.05 2.68
CA HIS A 49 -7.74 -6.17 3.72
C HIS A 49 -7.34 -7.27 4.71
N CYS A 50 -7.19 -6.92 5.98
CA CYS A 50 -7.13 -7.91 7.05
C CYS A 50 -7.70 -7.35 8.35
N GLU A 51 -7.89 -8.26 9.31
CA GLU A 51 -8.55 -7.95 10.59
C GLU A 51 -7.78 -6.93 11.42
N GLY A 52 -6.44 -6.93 11.32
CA GLY A 52 -5.57 -5.99 12.02
C GLY A 52 -5.51 -4.59 11.42
N LEU A 53 -6.06 -4.37 10.21
CA LEU A 53 -6.06 -3.06 9.57
C LEU A 53 -7.24 -2.18 10.04
N PRO A 54 -7.03 -0.86 10.17
CA PRO A 54 -8.10 0.06 10.53
C PRO A 54 -9.19 0.09 9.44
N ARG A 55 -10.45 -0.02 9.86
CA ARG A 55 -11.62 0.05 8.97
C ARG A 55 -12.01 1.49 8.68
N ILE A 56 -11.19 2.16 7.88
CA ILE A 56 -11.38 3.55 7.47
C ILE A 56 -11.36 3.68 5.94
N GLY A 57 -12.00 4.71 5.41
CA GLY A 57 -11.85 5.13 4.02
C GLY A 57 -11.03 6.41 3.95
N VAL A 58 -10.11 6.49 3.00
CA VAL A 58 -9.23 7.64 2.81
C VAL A 58 -9.58 8.34 1.50
N TYR A 59 -9.61 9.68 1.56
CA TYR A 59 -9.81 10.55 0.41
C TYR A 59 -8.54 11.37 0.19
N ARG A 60 -8.12 11.51 -1.06
CA ARG A 60 -7.02 12.40 -1.44
C ARG A 60 -7.55 13.73 -1.98
N SER A 61 -6.76 14.78 -1.87
CA SER A 61 -7.14 16.10 -2.40
C SER A 61 -7.44 16.00 -3.89
N GLY A 62 -8.60 16.50 -4.30
CA GLY A 62 -9.05 16.42 -5.71
C GLY A 62 -9.65 15.08 -6.13
N ASP A 63 -9.61 14.03 -5.30
CA ASP A 63 -10.23 12.72 -5.59
C ASP A 63 -11.41 12.47 -4.63
N ARG A 64 -12.59 12.24 -5.20
CA ARG A 64 -13.83 11.94 -4.44
C ARG A 64 -13.99 10.44 -4.17
N THR A 65 -13.06 9.63 -4.62
CA THR A 65 -13.06 8.17 -4.48
C THR A 65 -12.48 7.81 -3.12
N ALA A 66 -13.27 7.11 -2.31
CA ALA A 66 -12.77 6.52 -1.07
C ALA A 66 -11.88 5.34 -1.42
N ARG A 67 -10.67 5.30 -0.86
CA ARG A 67 -9.76 4.16 -0.98
C ARG A 67 -9.50 3.51 0.38
N PRO A 68 -9.27 2.18 0.43
CA PRO A 68 -8.79 1.51 1.63
C PRO A 68 -7.43 2.08 2.08
N PRO A 69 -7.09 2.01 3.37
CA PRO A 69 -5.91 2.67 3.91
C PRO A 69 -4.60 2.03 3.46
N VAL A 70 -4.60 0.73 3.13
CA VAL A 70 -3.42 -0.02 2.66
C VAL A 70 -3.61 -0.41 1.20
N ARG A 71 -2.65 -0.03 0.37
CA ARG A 71 -2.71 -0.14 -1.09
C ARG A 71 -1.37 -0.59 -1.65
N LEU A 72 -1.43 -1.37 -2.73
CA LEU A 72 -0.30 -1.77 -3.54
C LEU A 72 -0.30 -0.97 -4.85
N TYR A 73 0.86 -0.45 -5.18
CA TYR A 73 1.16 0.22 -6.44
C TYR A 73 2.27 -0.54 -7.16
N VAL A 74 2.25 -0.57 -8.49
CA VAL A 74 3.20 -1.33 -9.30
C VAL A 74 3.87 -0.43 -10.33
N SER A 75 5.15 -0.70 -10.58
CA SER A 75 5.89 -0.20 -11.72
C SER A 75 6.55 -1.39 -12.42
N GLU A 76 6.02 -1.72 -13.58
CA GLU A 76 6.51 -2.83 -14.41
C GLU A 76 7.88 -2.49 -15.02
N ASP A 77 8.07 -1.22 -15.42
CA ASP A 77 9.34 -0.71 -15.97
C ASP A 77 10.52 -0.82 -14.98
N HIS A 78 10.24 -0.84 -13.68
CA HIS A 78 11.24 -0.89 -12.62
C HIS A 78 11.24 -2.22 -11.85
N ASP A 79 10.33 -3.14 -12.17
CA ASP A 79 10.08 -4.37 -11.40
C ASP A 79 9.90 -4.07 -9.90
N LEU A 80 8.98 -3.14 -9.58
CA LEU A 80 8.74 -2.64 -8.22
C LEU A 80 7.28 -2.75 -7.80
N ILE A 81 7.08 -3.11 -6.54
CA ILE A 81 5.81 -3.01 -5.82
C ILE A 81 6.00 -2.05 -4.64
N ALA A 82 5.11 -1.09 -4.48
CA ALA A 82 5.08 -0.19 -3.35
C ALA A 82 3.82 -0.41 -2.50
N LEU A 83 3.99 -0.70 -1.22
CA LEU A 83 2.92 -0.78 -0.23
C LEU A 83 2.81 0.54 0.50
N GLN A 84 1.70 1.24 0.24
CA GLN A 84 1.38 2.50 0.89
C GLN A 84 0.35 2.29 1.98
N SER A 85 0.57 2.88 3.17
CA SER A 85 -0.45 2.97 4.22
C SER A 85 -0.68 4.41 4.70
N ASP A 86 -1.96 4.79 4.82
CA ASP A 86 -2.37 6.09 5.38
C ASP A 86 -2.64 6.05 6.89
N ALA A 87 -2.59 4.87 7.50
CA ALA A 87 -2.91 4.70 8.92
C ALA A 87 -1.86 3.84 9.65
N PRO A 88 -1.52 4.21 10.90
CA PRO A 88 -0.61 3.40 11.69
C PRO A 88 -1.26 2.06 12.07
N ILE A 89 -0.42 1.04 12.24
CA ILE A 89 -0.85 -0.26 12.73
C ILE A 89 -0.76 -0.26 14.26
N ALA A 90 -1.84 -0.70 14.91
CA ALA A 90 -1.84 -0.86 16.36
C ALA A 90 -0.81 -1.92 16.77
N SER A 91 -0.07 -1.70 17.85
CA SER A 91 1.04 -2.59 18.24
C SER A 91 0.61 -4.05 18.41
N GLN A 92 -0.59 -4.30 18.94
CA GLN A 92 -1.15 -5.64 19.08
C GLN A 92 -1.50 -6.33 17.77
N ALA A 93 -1.56 -5.60 16.66
CA ALA A 93 -1.95 -6.11 15.35
C ALA A 93 -0.75 -6.33 14.41
N VAL A 94 0.47 -5.96 14.81
CA VAL A 94 1.67 -6.00 13.95
C VAL A 94 1.91 -7.40 13.39
N GLU A 95 1.92 -8.45 14.21
CA GLU A 95 2.11 -9.82 13.75
C GLU A 95 1.00 -10.25 12.77
N SER A 96 -0.26 -9.98 13.12
CA SER A 96 -1.39 -10.33 12.25
C SER A 96 -1.39 -9.60 10.89
N VAL A 97 -0.82 -8.40 10.84
CA VAL A 97 -0.68 -7.62 9.61
C VAL A 97 0.55 -8.10 8.82
N ALA A 98 1.64 -8.47 9.50
CA ALA A 98 2.80 -9.06 8.85
C ALA A 98 2.45 -10.41 8.18
N ASP A 99 1.69 -11.27 8.85
CA ASP A 99 1.22 -12.56 8.29
C ASP A 99 0.23 -12.38 7.12
N CYS A 100 -0.36 -11.20 6.97
CA CYS A 100 -1.30 -10.88 5.89
C CYS A 100 -0.59 -10.47 4.59
N LEU A 101 0.63 -9.93 4.71
CA LEU A 101 1.39 -9.30 3.62
C LEU A 101 2.41 -10.26 3.03
#